data_AF-A0A7L2USE7-F1
#
_entry.id   AF-A0A7L2USE7-F1
#
_cell.length_a   1.000
_cell.length_b   1.000
_cell.length_c   1.000
_cell.angle_alpha   90.00
_cell.angle_beta   90.00
_cell.angle_gamma   90.00
#
_symmetry.space_group_name_H-M   'P 1'
#
loop_
_entity.id
_entity.type
_entity.pdbx_description
1 polymer ?
#
loop_
_entity_poly.entity_id
_entity_poly.type
_entity_poly.pdbx_seq_one_letter_code
_entity_poly.pdbx_strand_id
1 'polypeptide(L)' 'VPDAVIAAAGPERAPLGRPQLLVLLKLDEELRVTQPQLLALAAQLQAGKGLTVVGSVIPGDLPQDQPRARAAEQV' A
#
# COMPACT_ATOMS: atom_id res chain seq x y z
N VAL A 1 1.27 27.08 19.16
CA VAL A 1 0.91 25.71 19.61
C VAL A 1 0.90 25.71 21.14
N PRO A 2 0.01 24.98 21.83
CA PRO A 2 -0.92 23.96 21.33
C PRO A 2 -2.35 24.02 21.93
N ASP A 3 -3.34 23.53 21.19
CA ASP A 3 -4.49 22.79 21.77
C ASP A 3 -5.26 22.03 20.68
N ALA A 4 -4.63 21.76 19.55
CA ALA A 4 -5.03 20.67 18.68
C ALA A 4 -4.54 19.37 19.35
N VAL A 5 -5.16 19.02 20.47
CA VAL A 5 -5.21 17.63 20.91
C VAL A 5 -5.91 16.91 19.77
N ILE A 6 -5.10 16.28 18.92
CA ILE A 6 -5.56 15.17 18.11
C ILE A 6 -6.03 14.17 19.16
N ALA A 7 -7.32 14.19 19.46
CA ALA A 7 -7.97 13.13 20.17
C ALA A 7 -7.74 11.91 19.29
N ALA A 8 -6.70 11.15 19.59
CA ALA A 8 -6.58 9.79 19.12
C ALA A 8 -7.79 9.09 19.70
N ALA A 9 -8.88 9.08 18.93
CA ALA A 9 -10.03 8.26 19.21
C ALA A 9 -9.47 6.87 19.51
N GLY A 10 -9.62 6.43 20.77
CA GLY A 10 -9.29 5.04 21.14
C GLY A 10 -9.98 4.10 20.16
N PRO A 11 -9.50 2.87 19.98
CA PRO A 11 -9.81 2.06 18.81
C PRO A 11 -11.29 1.72 18.76
N GLU A 12 -12.09 2.62 18.21
CA GLU A 12 -13.43 2.34 17.75
C GLU A 12 -13.23 1.33 16.64
N ARG A 13 -13.47 0.07 16.98
CA ARG A 13 -13.46 -1.03 16.02
C ARG A 13 -14.45 -0.64 14.95
N ALA A 14 -13.93 -0.15 13.82
CA ALA A 14 -14.74 0.20 12.67
C ALA A 14 -15.68 -0.98 12.39
N PRO A 15 -16.99 -0.75 12.18
CA PRO A 15 -17.90 -1.84 11.84
C PRO A 15 -17.25 -2.66 10.72
N LEU A 16 -17.20 -3.99 10.89
CA LEU A 16 -16.48 -4.98 10.07
C LEU A 16 -16.74 -4.89 8.54
N GLY A 17 -17.66 -4.02 8.11
CA GLY A 17 -18.17 -3.90 6.76
C GLY A 17 -17.26 -3.18 5.75
N ARG A 18 -16.09 -2.66 6.14
CA ARG A 18 -15.11 -2.11 5.18
C ARG A 18 -13.69 -2.55 5.52
N PRO A 19 -13.19 -3.64 4.91
CA PRO A 19 -11.81 -4.06 5.11
C PRO A 19 -10.85 -2.99 4.58
N GLN A 20 -9.84 -2.65 5.37
CA GLN A 20 -8.66 -1.93 4.90
C GLN A 20 -7.61 -2.95 4.47
N LEU A 21 -7.14 -2.87 3.24
CA LEU A 21 -6.25 -3.87 2.65
C LEU A 21 -4.84 -3.30 2.50
N LEU A 22 -3.84 -4.04 2.97
CA LEU A 22 -2.44 -3.85 2.61
C LEU A 22 -2.06 -4.94 1.61
N VAL A 23 -1.77 -4.55 0.38
CA VAL A 23 -1.39 -5.47 -0.71
C VAL A 23 0.11 -5.34 -0.95
N LEU A 24 0.84 -6.41 -0.66
CA LEU A 24 2.27 -6.48 -0.92
C LEU A 24 2.51 -7.16 -2.26
N LEU A 25 3.13 -6.43 -3.18
CA LEU A 25 3.48 -6.94 -4.51
C LEU A 25 4.98 -7.17 -4.61
N LYS A 26 5.33 -8.31 -5.20
CA LYS A 26 6.70 -8.63 -5.56
C LYS A 26 7.00 -8.14 -6.97
N LEU A 27 8.12 -7.43 -7.11
CA LEU A 27 8.66 -6.99 -8.39
C LEU A 27 9.71 -7.98 -8.90
N ASP A 28 9.84 -8.08 -10.22
CA ASP A 28 10.95 -8.76 -10.88
C ASP A 28 12.17 -7.84 -11.07
N GLU A 29 13.19 -8.33 -11.78
CA GLU A 29 14.43 -7.59 -12.02
C GLU A 29 14.20 -6.32 -12.86
N GLU A 30 13.22 -6.37 -13.77
CA GLU A 30 12.75 -5.26 -14.61
C GLU A 30 11.74 -4.34 -13.93
N LEU A 31 11.53 -4.49 -12.61
CA LEU A 31 10.59 -3.70 -11.80
C LEU A 31 9.12 -3.88 -12.18
N ARG A 32 8.75 -5.04 -12.73
CA ARG A 32 7.37 -5.37 -13.10
C ARG A 32 6.71 -6.24 -12.04
N VAL A 33 5.40 -6.10 -11.92
CA VAL A 33 4.60 -6.87 -10.98
C VAL A 33 4.55 -8.33 -11.42
N THR A 34 5.06 -9.23 -10.58
CA THR A 34 5.08 -10.68 -10.84
C THR A 34 3.67 -11.31 -10.80
N GLN A 35 2.77 -10.75 -10.00
CA GLN A 35 1.43 -11.30 -9.75
C GLN A 35 0.34 -10.22 -9.83
N PRO A 36 -0.01 -9.73 -11.04
CA PRO A 36 -1.02 -8.69 -11.22
C PRO A 36 -2.42 -9.13 -10.76
N GLN A 37 -2.69 -10.45 -10.70
CA GLN A 37 -3.95 -11.02 -10.22
C GLN A 37 -4.27 -10.65 -8.76
N LEU A 38 -3.26 -10.38 -7.93
CA LEU A 38 -3.48 -9.92 -6.56
C LEU A 38 -4.15 -8.53 -6.50
N LEU A 39 -3.87 -7.65 -7.46
CA LEU A 39 -4.54 -6.36 -7.56
C LEU A 39 -6.01 -6.52 -7.94
N ALA A 40 -6.31 -7.43 -8.89
CA ALA A 40 -7.68 -7.74 -9.28
C ALA A 40 -8.47 -8.36 -8.10
N LEU A 41 -7.85 -9.27 -7.36
CA LEU A 41 -8.43 -9.86 -6.16
C LEU A 41 -8.70 -8.80 -5.07
N ALA A 42 -7.73 -7.92 -4.81
CA ALA A 42 -7.89 -6.84 -3.84
C ALA A 42 -9.04 -5.90 -4.22
N ALA A 43 -9.16 -5.54 -5.51
CA ALA A 43 -10.26 -4.73 -6.02
C ALA A 43 -11.63 -5.41 -5.82
N GLN A 44 -11.72 -6.73 -6.04
CA GLN A 44 -12.93 -7.51 -5.81
C GLN A 44 -13.30 -7.60 -4.33
N LEU A 45 -12.34 -7.88 -3.44
CA LEU A 45 -12.55 -7.96 -2.00
C LEU A 45 -13.02 -6.63 -1.41
N GLN A 46 -12.54 -5.52 -1.97
CA GLN A 46 -12.91 -4.19 -1.52
C GLN A 46 -14.23 -3.68 -2.13
N ALA A 47 -14.69 -4.28 -3.24
CA ALA A 47 -15.86 -3.84 -4.01
C ALA A 47 -15.87 -2.32 -4.30
N GLY A 48 -14.69 -1.74 -4.51
CA GLY A 48 -14.49 -0.31 -4.76
C GLY A 48 -14.73 0.61 -3.55
N LYS A 49 -14.87 0.09 -2.33
CA LYS A 49 -15.13 0.89 -1.12
C LYS A 49 -14.24 0.49 0.05
N GLY A 50 -13.28 1.33 0.39
CA GLY A 50 -12.39 1.17 1.55
C GLY A 50 -11.04 1.81 1.29
N LEU A 51 -10.08 1.61 2.20
CA LEU A 51 -8.68 1.98 1.96
C LEU A 51 -7.90 0.75 1.48
N THR A 52 -7.26 0.85 0.32
CA THR A 52 -6.26 -0.14 -0.14
C THR A 52 -4.93 0.56 -0.30
N VAL A 53 -3.91 0.06 0.37
CA VAL A 53 -2.53 0.48 0.22
C VAL A 53 -1.79 -0.62 -0.52
N VAL A 54 -1.14 -0.27 -1.62
CA VAL A 54 -0.29 -1.19 -2.37
C VAL A 54 1.16 -0.79 -2.12
N GLY A 55 2.00 -1.76 -1.75
CA GLY A 55 3.42 -1.55 -1.51
C GLY A 55 4.25 -2.66 -2.14
N SER A 56 5.49 -2.34 -2.47
CA SER A 56 6.49 -3.30 -2.90
C SER A 56 7.82 -3.03 -2.19
N VAL A 57 8.67 -4.05 -2.12
CA VAL A 57 10.01 -3.93 -1.54
C VAL A 57 11.02 -4.15 -2.65
N ILE A 58 11.85 -3.13 -2.89
CA ILE A 58 12.95 -3.19 -3.86
C ILE A 58 14.25 -3.33 -3.06
N PRO A 59 14.99 -4.43 -3.20
CA PRO A 59 16.27 -4.59 -2.54
C PRO A 59 17.29 -3.61 -3.12
N GLY A 60 18.05 -2.97 -2.24
CA GLY A 60 19.04 -1.98 -2.60
C GLY A 60 19.44 -1.12 -1.40
N ASP A 61 20.41 -0.24 -1.61
CA ASP A 61 20.93 0.69 -0.60
C ASP A 61 20.51 2.12 -0.93
N LEU A 62 19.98 2.82 0.07
CA LEU A 62 19.67 4.24 -0.04
C LEU A 62 20.93 5.08 0.25
N PRO A 63 21.21 6.16 -0.52
CA PRO A 63 20.34 6.76 -1.55
C PRO A 63 20.56 6.25 -2.98
N GLN A 64 21.52 5.33 -3.19
CA GLN A 64 21.96 4.88 -4.53
C GLN A 64 20.82 4.30 -5.37
N ASP A 65 19.93 3.52 -4.76
CA ASP A 65 18.82 2.85 -5.46
C ASP A 65 17.50 3.64 -5.43
N GLN A 66 17.50 4.87 -4.90
CA GLN A 66 16.34 5.76 -4.93
C GLN A 66 15.79 6.04 -6.35
N PRO A 67 16.59 6.27 -7.41
CA PRO A 67 16.04 6.44 -8.76
C PRO A 67 15.35 5.18 -9.28
N ARG A 68 15.85 3.99 -8.90
CA ARG A 68 15.24 2.70 -9.24
C ARG A 68 13.88 2.55 -8.56
N ALA A 69 13.80 2.91 -7.27
CA ALA A 69 12.53 2.92 -6.54
C ALA A 69 11.49 3.86 -7.17
N ARG A 70 11.90 5.09 -7.56
CA ARG A 70 11.01 6.04 -8.25
C ARG A 70 10.57 5.59 -9.64
N ALA A 71 11.40 4.80 -10.33
CA ALA A 71 11.02 4.24 -11.63
C ALA A 71 9.94 3.16 -11.48
N ALA A 72 10.01 2.34 -10.43
CA ALA A 72 9.03 1.30 -10.14
C ALA A 72 7.65 1.83 -9.74
N GLU A 73 7.56 3.04 -9.18
CA GLU A 73 6.30 3.69 -8.82
C GLU A 73 5.47 4.18 -10.03
N GLN A 74 6.09 4.35 -11.20
CA GLN A 74 5.46 4.97 -12.38
C GLN A 74 4.75 3.98 -13.33
N VAL A 75 4.47 2.75 -12.87
CA VAL A 75 3.88 1.67 -13.67
C VAL A 75 2.37 1.55 -13.45
#